data_AF-A0A258B9Y8-F1
#
_entry.id   AF-A0A258B9Y8-F1
#
_cell.length_a   1.000
_cell.length_b   1.000
_cell.length_c   1.000
_cell.angle_alpha   90.00
_cell.angle_beta   90.00
_cell.angle_gamma   90.00
#
_symmetry.space_group_name_H-M   'P 1'
#
loop_
_entity.id
_entity.type
_entity.pdbx_description
1 polymer ?
#
loop_
_entity_poly.entity_id
_entity_poly.type
_entity_poly.pdbx_seq_one_letter_code
_entity_poly.pdbx_strand_id
1 'polypeptide(L)' 'ILGTVLDELERTGKSTALVTLCVGGGMATATVIERV' A
#
# COMPACT_ATOMS: atom_id res chain seq x y z
N ILE A 1 -1.22 1.54 -7.79
CA ILE A 1 -0.17 1.01 -6.90
C ILE A 1 -0.66 -0.03 -5.91
N LEU A 2 -1.94 -0.02 -5.50
CA LEU A 2 -2.46 -1.01 -4.54
C LEU A 2 -2.33 -2.47 -5.04
N GLY A 3 -2.69 -2.75 -6.30
CA GLY A 3 -2.51 -4.09 -6.90
C GLY A 3 -1.05 -4.56 -6.85
N THR A 4 -0.10 -3.71 -7.26
CA THR A 4 1.33 -4.01 -7.18
C THR A 4 1.81 -4.33 -5.76
N VAL A 5 1.27 -3.63 -4.74
CA VAL A 5 1.60 -3.89 -3.34
C VAL A 5 1.00 -5.20 -2.86
N LEU A 6 -0.22 -5.55 -3.28
CA LEU A 6 -0.84 -6.85 -3.00
C LEU A 6 -0.01 -8.00 -3.61
N ASP A 7 0.35 -7.88 -4.89
CA ASP A 7 1.18 -8.87 -5.59
C ASP A 7 2.53 -9.05 -4.88
N GLU A 8 3.14 -7.96 -4.40
CA GLU A 8 4.41 -8.00 -3.67
C GLU A 8 4.25 -8.62 -2.26
N LEU A 9 3.14 -8.37 -1.56
CA LEU A 9 2.81 -9.03 -0.29
C LEU A 9 2.65 -10.54 -0.48
N GLU A 10 1.99 -10.98 -1.55
CA GLU A 10 1.87 -12.40 -1.91
C GLU A 10 3.24 -13.02 -2.24
N ARG A 11 4.00 -12.37 -3.13
CA ARG A 11 5.33 -12.84 -3.57
C ARG A 11 6.33 -12.98 -2.41
N THR A 12 6.26 -12.07 -1.43
CA THR A 12 7.17 -12.05 -0.28
C THR A 12 6.62 -12.73 0.97
N GLY A 13 5.40 -13.25 0.92
CA GLY A 13 4.75 -13.90 2.07
C GLY A 13 4.48 -12.96 3.25
N LYS A 14 4.43 -11.63 3.02
CA LYS A 14 4.19 -10.63 4.07
C LYS A 14 2.69 -10.40 4.29
N SER A 15 2.31 -9.96 5.48
CA SER A 15 0.90 -9.72 5.86
C SER A 15 0.48 -8.26 5.69
N THR A 16 1.38 -7.31 5.95
CA THR A 16 1.03 -5.90 6.14
C THR A 16 1.81 -5.00 5.20
N ALA A 17 1.12 -4.03 4.60
CA ALA A 17 1.76 -2.94 3.87
C ALA A 17 1.16 -1.57 4.22
N LEU A 18 1.99 -0.54 4.11
CA LEU A 18 1.58 0.86 4.14
C LEU A 18 1.80 1.47 2.77
N VAL A 19 0.75 2.09 2.23
CA VAL A 19 0.78 2.80 0.96
C VAL A 19 0.53 4.27 1.20
N THR A 20 1.39 5.13 0.66
CA THR A 20 1.25 6.59 0.74
C THR A 20 1.24 7.22 -0.65
N LEU A 21 0.45 8.27 -0.83
CA LEU A 21 0.39 9.04 -2.07
C LEU A 21 0.28 10.53 -1.75
N CYS A 22 1.12 11.34 -2.37
CA CYS A 22 0.99 12.79 -2.33
C CYS A 22 -0.11 13.26 -3.29
N VAL A 23 -0.76 14.36 -2.91
CA VAL A 23 -1.77 15.03 -3.74
C VAL A 23 -1.45 16.53 -3.75
N GLY A 24 -1.92 17.24 -4.79
CA GLY A 24 -1.76 18.69 -4.88
C GLY A 24 -2.32 19.43 -3.65
N GLY A 25 -1.75 20.58 -3.32
CA GLY A 25 -2.18 21.39 -2.16
C GLY A 25 -1.56 20.97 -0.81
N GLY A 26 -0.48 20.18 -0.83
CA GLY A 26 0.24 19.78 0.39
C GLY A 26 -0.45 18.67 1.19
N MET A 27 -1.32 17.90 0.54
CA MET A 27 -2.05 16.78 1.16
C MET A 27 -1.44 15.43 0.79
N ALA A 28 -1.75 14.41 1.59
CA ALA A 28 -1.40 13.03 1.29
C ALA A 28 -2.46 12.07 1.83
N THR A 29 -2.52 10.88 1.22
CA THR A 29 -3.34 9.76 1.69
C THR A 29 -2.43 8.65 2.20
N ALA A 30 -2.83 7.99 3.29
CA ALA A 30 -2.18 6.78 3.79
C ALA A 30 -3.21 5.65 3.88
N THR A 31 -2.85 4.48 3.36
CA THR A 31 -3.70 3.28 3.37
C THR A 31 -2.91 2.11 3.93
N VAL A 32 -3.45 1.46 4.95
CA VAL A 32 -2.92 0.21 5.50
C VAL A 32 -3.63 -0.95 4.83
N ILE A 33 -2.87 -1.93 4.37
CA ILE A 33 -3.37 -3.15 3.73
C ILE A 33 -2.96 -4.33 4.60
N GLU A 34 -3.94 -5.14 4.99
CA GLU A 34 -3.75 -6.45 5.63
C GLU A 34 -4.15 -7.54 4.62
N ARG A 35 -3.23 -8.44 4.31
CA ARG A 35 -3.45 -9.59 3.44
C ARG A 35 -3.94 -10.77 4.27
N VAL A 36 -5.12 -11.29 3.90
CA VAL A 36 -5.75 -12.50 4.47
C VAL A 36 -5.48 -13.74 3.64
#